data_AF-A0AAN7NXA7-F1
#
_entry.id   AF-A0AAN7NXA7-F1
#
_cell.length_a   1.000
_cell.length_b   1.000
_cell.length_c   1.000
_cell.angle_alpha   90.00
_cell.angle_beta   90.00
_cell.angle_gamma   90.00
#
_symmetry.space_group_name_H-M   'P 1'
#
loop_
_entity.id
_entity.type
_entity.pdbx_description
1 polymer ?
#
loop_
_entity_poly.entity_id
_entity_poly.type
_entity_poly.pdbx_seq_one_letter_code
_entity_poly.pdbx_strand_id
1 'polypeptide(L)'
;STLPSYLPANTRENSEQNITNGLVRKPVSGTDAQACSSQGLIPPHISQIYDELFVIHQKLQRESSAQQEHALQLQKREHFLTEREALLFRHEAALAKIRGVEEEVHTKFGIIKEQHEAEVKQLTEALREITKENRRLKSSFDTLKEMNDSLRKQLSDVTELNKKLEGQARKVQARLENLQRKHEFLMVQKSKDICQVVHQSKPVKQEKVTVTSKIAKLPLNSQVYELLTFLMDWISDQHLSKIKIQEEREDSHKLMVTQTSKKTCTQERCMKLLPIATEQLQWMPFVNPKLHMPVIKFIYWSIRQLDSGIQHATMTSTMRRLGEDIFKGVVSKGNPHGSSEQSTESKSKSAAFFRSSCMPLRFLSTLIVLKTVTQVDYLAQAFDSLRIDLKTDEGKALFLEYQCVPVILSHLKVSRRGLLSSALDGLLQMTMESGKSG
;
A
#
# COMPACT_ATOMS: atom_id res chain seq x y z
N SER A 1 53.98 -6.34 -17.50
CA SER A 1 55.38 -5.86 -17.49
C SER A 1 55.87 -5.78 -16.07
N THR A 2 57.07 -6.33 -15.85
CA THR A 2 58.00 -6.13 -14.71
C THR A 2 57.64 -6.71 -13.32
N LEU A 3 58.23 -7.88 -13.03
CA LEU A 3 58.66 -8.43 -11.71
C LEU A 3 59.86 -7.63 -11.13
N PRO A 4 60.52 -7.93 -9.97
CA PRO A 4 60.28 -8.93 -8.87
C PRO A 4 60.58 -8.42 -7.41
N SER A 5 60.32 -9.24 -6.37
CA SER A 5 61.24 -9.53 -5.21
C SER A 5 60.55 -10.47 -4.19
N TYR A 6 60.99 -11.72 -3.99
CA TYR A 6 62.13 -12.30 -3.24
C TYR A 6 61.85 -12.63 -1.74
N LEU A 7 61.47 -13.91 -1.49
CA LEU A 7 61.88 -14.86 -0.41
C LEU A 7 61.61 -14.50 1.09
N PRO A 8 61.75 -15.45 2.05
CA PRO A 8 60.75 -16.46 2.41
C PRO A 8 60.33 -16.40 3.91
N ALA A 9 59.21 -17.05 4.24
CA ALA A 9 58.79 -17.27 5.62
C ALA A 9 59.64 -18.37 6.28
N ASN A 10 60.47 -17.99 7.25
CA ASN A 10 61.09 -18.90 8.21
C ASN A 10 60.23 -18.93 9.48
N THR A 11 59.39 -19.95 9.60
CA THR A 11 58.77 -20.34 10.87
C THR A 11 59.82 -21.10 11.67
N ARG A 12 60.39 -20.47 12.69
CA ARG A 12 61.23 -21.16 13.68
C ARG A 12 60.40 -21.38 14.94
N GLU A 13 59.86 -22.58 15.08
CA GLU A 13 59.43 -23.12 16.36
C GLU A 13 60.67 -23.19 17.26
N ASN A 14 60.69 -22.38 18.32
CA ASN A 14 61.68 -22.50 19.37
C ASN A 14 61.06 -23.38 20.47
N SER A 15 61.39 -24.66 20.40
CA SER A 15 61.17 -25.62 21.48
C SER A 15 62.27 -25.39 22.51
N GLU A 16 61.96 -24.67 23.59
CA GLU A 16 62.89 -24.55 24.72
C GLU A 16 62.90 -25.87 25.51
N GLN A 17 64.00 -26.59 25.32
CA GLN A 17 64.39 -27.78 26.06
C GLN A 17 64.59 -27.41 27.53
N ASN A 18 63.74 -27.99 28.39
CA ASN A 18 64.00 -28.11 29.82
C ASN A 18 65.28 -28.95 30.03
N ILE A 19 66.38 -28.30 30.40
CA ILE A 19 67.54 -28.94 31.01
C ILE A 19 67.81 -28.24 32.34
N THR A 20 67.07 -28.64 33.37
CA THR A 20 67.44 -28.40 34.76
C THR A 20 68.10 -29.66 35.32
N ASN A 21 69.41 -29.79 35.07
CA ASN A 21 70.30 -30.63 35.87
C ASN A 21 71.11 -29.71 36.79
N GLY A 22 70.76 -29.71 38.08
CA GLY A 22 71.36 -28.83 39.09
C GLY A 22 71.22 -29.40 40.49
N LEU A 23 71.75 -30.61 40.67
CA LEU A 23 72.31 -31.20 41.89
C LEU A 23 72.03 -30.46 43.23
N VAL A 24 70.87 -30.73 43.86
CA VAL A 24 70.68 -30.44 45.29
C VAL A 24 71.43 -31.50 46.10
N ARG A 25 72.69 -31.22 46.43
CA ARG A 25 73.45 -32.00 47.42
C ARG A 25 72.93 -31.63 48.82
N LYS A 26 72.11 -32.51 49.40
CA LYS A 26 71.91 -32.57 50.86
C LYS A 26 73.27 -32.74 51.55
N PRO A 27 73.63 -31.95 52.57
CA PRO A 27 74.65 -32.39 53.51
C PRO A 27 73.99 -33.42 54.44
N VAL A 28 74.41 -34.67 54.26
CA VAL A 28 74.24 -35.73 55.26
C VAL A 28 74.99 -35.30 56.51
N SER A 29 74.25 -35.19 57.61
CA SER A 29 74.77 -35.10 58.96
C SER A 29 75.59 -36.34 59.28
N GLY A 30 76.88 -36.15 59.53
CA GLY A 30 77.78 -37.19 59.99
C GLY A 30 79.13 -36.62 60.37
N THR A 31 79.28 -36.17 61.62
CA THR A 31 80.59 -36.04 62.26
C THR A 31 80.44 -36.11 63.78
N ASP A 32 80.51 -37.32 64.32
CA ASP A 32 81.16 -37.54 65.62
C ASP A 32 82.58 -38.02 65.31
N ALA A 33 83.53 -37.10 65.32
CA ALA A 33 84.94 -37.40 65.53
C ALA A 33 85.67 -36.10 65.90
N GLN A 34 86.04 -36.05 67.16
CA GLN A 34 86.70 -35.00 67.89
C GLN A 34 88.18 -34.84 67.51
N ALA A 35 88.67 -33.60 67.66
CA ALA A 35 90.06 -33.19 67.86
C ALA A 35 91.02 -33.17 66.65
N CYS A 36 91.39 -31.95 66.23
CA CYS A 36 92.76 -31.45 66.49
C CYS A 36 92.79 -29.93 66.27
N SER A 37 92.78 -29.17 67.36
CA SER A 37 93.03 -27.74 67.39
C SER A 37 94.52 -27.47 67.17
N SER A 38 94.93 -27.39 65.91
CA SER A 38 96.24 -26.87 65.50
C SER A 38 96.06 -25.44 65.03
N GLN A 39 96.27 -24.49 65.95
CA GLN A 39 96.26 -23.05 65.66
C GLN A 39 97.53 -22.70 64.86
N GLY A 40 97.54 -23.02 63.57
CA GLY A 40 98.50 -22.46 62.63
C GLY A 40 98.16 -20.99 62.42
N LEU A 41 99.03 -20.08 62.86
CA LEU A 41 98.89 -18.65 62.61
C LEU A 41 98.91 -18.41 61.09
N ILE A 42 97.73 -18.25 60.50
CA ILE A 42 97.58 -17.85 59.10
C ILE A 42 98.32 -16.51 58.95
N PRO A 43 99.32 -16.40 58.05
CA PRO A 43 100.03 -15.16 57.81
C PRO A 43 99.04 -14.01 57.56
N PRO A 44 99.25 -12.80 58.13
CA PRO A 44 98.27 -11.71 58.08
C PRO A 44 97.85 -11.31 56.65
N HIS A 45 98.75 -11.48 55.67
CA HIS A 45 98.43 -11.23 54.25
C HIS A 45 97.39 -12.21 53.67
N ILE A 46 97.36 -13.47 54.13
CA ILE A 46 96.40 -14.48 53.67
C ILE A 46 95.02 -14.18 54.26
N SER A 47 94.94 -13.77 55.54
CA SER A 47 93.68 -13.33 56.16
C SER A 47 93.07 -12.14 55.40
N GLN A 48 93.91 -11.17 55.03
CA GLN A 48 93.47 -9.99 54.27
C GLN A 48 92.91 -10.36 52.89
N ILE A 49 93.51 -11.34 52.20
CA ILE A 49 93.00 -11.87 50.92
C ILE A 49 91.62 -12.53 51.12
N TYR A 50 91.43 -13.30 52.18
CA TYR A 50 90.13 -13.91 52.49
C TYR A 50 89.06 -12.85 52.77
N ASP A 51 89.39 -11.80 53.52
CA ASP A 51 88.49 -10.70 53.82
C ASP A 51 88.09 -9.93 52.54
N GLU A 52 89.04 -9.67 51.64
CA GLU A 52 88.78 -9.03 50.34
C GLU A 52 87.90 -9.91 49.43
N LEU A 53 88.19 -11.20 49.32
CA LEU A 53 87.37 -12.18 48.59
C LEU A 53 85.95 -12.26 49.16
N PHE A 54 85.80 -12.20 50.48
CA PHE A 54 84.50 -12.20 51.13
C PHE A 54 83.70 -10.91 50.80
N VAL A 55 84.35 -9.75 50.84
CA VAL A 55 83.72 -8.47 50.44
C VAL A 55 83.32 -8.47 48.97
N ILE A 56 84.18 -8.99 48.08
CA ILE A 56 83.89 -9.13 46.65
C ILE A 56 82.70 -10.07 46.44
N HIS A 57 82.69 -11.24 47.09
CA HIS A 57 81.58 -12.19 47.00
C HIS A 57 80.27 -11.55 47.45
N GLN A 58 80.27 -10.81 48.56
CA GLN A 58 79.09 -10.13 49.05
C GLN A 58 78.61 -9.01 48.11
N LYS A 59 79.52 -8.27 47.47
CA LYS A 59 79.17 -7.27 46.44
C LYS A 59 78.56 -7.94 45.22
N LEU A 60 79.18 -9.01 44.71
CA LEU A 60 78.68 -9.76 43.57
C LEU A 60 77.31 -10.37 43.83
N GLN A 61 77.06 -10.86 45.05
CA GLN A 61 75.75 -11.39 45.44
C GLN A 61 74.66 -10.31 45.41
N ARG A 62 74.95 -9.10 45.93
CA ARG A 62 74.01 -7.97 45.87
C ARG A 62 73.74 -7.52 44.44
N GLU A 63 74.77 -7.43 43.61
CA GLU A 63 74.64 -7.00 42.21
C GLU A 63 73.88 -8.04 41.38
N SER A 64 74.11 -9.33 41.61
CA SER A 64 73.33 -10.42 41.01
C SER A 64 71.84 -10.33 41.37
N SER A 65 71.51 -10.05 42.64
CA SER A 65 70.11 -9.84 43.06
C SER A 65 69.48 -8.60 42.40
N ALA A 66 70.21 -7.48 42.32
CA ALA A 66 69.73 -6.26 41.67
C ALA A 66 69.50 -6.47 40.15
N GLN A 67 70.40 -7.20 39.49
CA GLN A 67 70.27 -7.55 38.08
C GLN A 67 69.07 -8.47 37.83
N GLN A 68 68.83 -9.45 38.72
CA GLN A 68 67.66 -10.32 38.66
C GLN A 68 66.35 -9.52 38.81
N GLU A 69 66.29 -8.58 39.76
CA GLU A 69 65.12 -7.73 39.94
C GLU A 69 64.88 -6.86 38.69
N HIS A 70 65.93 -6.25 38.14
CA HIS A 70 65.84 -5.44 36.93
C HIS A 70 65.36 -6.27 35.72
N ALA A 71 65.84 -7.51 35.57
CA ALA A 71 65.40 -8.42 34.51
C ALA A 71 63.89 -8.74 34.64
N LEU A 72 63.39 -8.98 35.86
CA LEU A 72 61.96 -9.20 36.10
C LEU A 72 61.12 -7.96 35.79
N GLN A 73 61.61 -6.76 36.11
CA GLN A 73 60.91 -5.51 35.77
C GLN A 73 60.84 -5.28 34.26
N LEU A 74 61.93 -5.56 33.53
CA LEU A 74 61.96 -5.51 32.08
C LEU A 74 60.96 -6.50 31.45
N GLN A 75 60.93 -7.73 31.93
CA GLN A 75 59.99 -8.75 31.46
C GLN A 75 58.53 -8.31 31.65
N LYS A 76 58.19 -7.73 32.81
CA LYS A 76 56.85 -7.18 33.07
C LYS A 76 56.50 -6.05 32.09
N ARG A 77 57.46 -5.16 31.81
CA ARG A 77 57.27 -4.06 30.86
C ARG A 77 57.08 -4.56 29.43
N GLU A 78 57.85 -5.54 29.01
CA GLU A 78 57.75 -6.15 27.68
C GLU A 78 56.40 -6.85 27.48
N HIS A 79 55.93 -7.57 28.50
CA HIS A 79 54.59 -8.17 28.48
C HIS A 79 53.49 -7.10 28.32
N PHE A 80 53.55 -6.03 29.11
CA PHE A 80 52.59 -4.93 29.03
C PHE A 80 52.60 -4.23 27.66
N LEU A 81 53.78 -4.03 27.08
CA LEU A 81 53.90 -3.44 25.74
C LEU A 81 53.29 -4.34 24.67
N THR A 82 53.54 -5.65 24.73
CA THR A 82 52.97 -6.64 23.83
C THR A 82 51.44 -6.63 23.88
N GLU A 83 50.85 -6.60 25.07
CA GLU A 83 49.40 -6.51 25.25
C GLU A 83 48.84 -5.21 24.65
N ARG A 84 49.54 -4.09 24.84
CA ARG A 84 49.14 -2.78 24.30
C ARG A 84 49.20 -2.76 22.77
N GLU A 85 50.24 -3.33 22.17
CA GLU A 85 50.37 -3.46 20.72
C GLU A 85 49.26 -4.33 20.13
N ALA A 86 48.96 -5.48 20.76
CA ALA A 86 47.85 -6.33 20.35
C ALA A 86 46.48 -5.62 20.43
N LEU A 87 46.30 -4.71 21.40
CA LEU A 87 45.11 -3.86 21.47
C LEU A 87 45.07 -2.82 20.34
N LEU A 88 46.20 -2.18 20.04
CA LEU A 88 46.29 -1.22 18.93
C LEU A 88 45.97 -1.86 17.58
N PHE A 89 46.49 -3.05 17.29
CA PHE A 89 46.14 -3.77 16.06
C PHE A 89 44.65 -4.10 15.97
N ARG A 90 44.01 -4.46 17.09
CA ARG A 90 42.54 -4.66 17.12
C ARG A 90 41.78 -3.38 16.82
N HIS A 91 42.23 -2.24 17.36
CA HIS A 91 41.62 -0.95 17.06
C HIS A 91 41.83 -0.51 15.61
N GLU A 92 43.02 -0.69 15.06
CA GLU A 92 43.32 -0.41 13.66
C GLU A 92 42.44 -1.24 12.72
N ALA A 93 42.29 -2.54 12.99
CA ALA A 93 41.39 -3.41 12.24
C ALA A 93 39.91 -2.97 12.35
N ALA A 94 39.49 -2.47 13.52
CA ALA A 94 38.14 -1.93 13.70
C ALA A 94 37.94 -0.63 12.90
N LEU A 95 38.93 0.27 12.89
CA LEU A 95 38.89 1.50 12.10
C LEU A 95 38.88 1.22 10.59
N ALA A 96 39.63 0.23 10.12
CA ALA A 96 39.61 -0.20 8.72
C ALA A 96 38.21 -0.70 8.31
N LYS A 97 37.52 -1.45 9.17
CA LYS A 97 36.13 -1.89 8.93
C LYS A 97 35.16 -0.71 8.89
N ILE A 98 35.29 0.24 9.81
CA ILE A 98 34.44 1.45 9.83
C ILE A 98 34.61 2.25 8.52
N ARG A 99 35.86 2.43 8.07
CA ARG A 99 36.15 3.11 6.80
C ARG A 99 35.51 2.41 5.60
N GLY A 100 35.56 1.08 5.53
CA GLY A 100 34.91 0.32 4.47
C GLY A 100 33.39 0.50 4.44
N VAL A 101 32.74 0.51 5.61
CA VAL A 101 31.30 0.80 5.71
C VAL A 101 30.98 2.24 5.30
N GLU A 102 31.81 3.20 5.69
CA GLU A 102 31.67 4.60 5.29
C GLU A 102 31.74 4.76 3.77
N GLU A 103 32.68 4.10 3.09
CA GLU A 103 32.80 4.11 1.62
C GLU A 103 31.58 3.47 0.94
N GLU A 104 31.06 2.36 1.47
CA GLU A 104 29.84 1.73 0.96
C GLU A 104 28.63 2.66 1.10
N VAL A 105 28.49 3.34 2.24
CA VAL A 105 27.40 4.31 2.48
C VAL A 105 27.50 5.49 1.51
N HIS A 106 28.70 6.05 1.32
CA HIS A 106 28.89 7.14 0.35
C HIS A 106 28.55 6.71 -1.08
N THR A 107 28.92 5.49 -1.47
CA THR A 107 28.60 4.94 -2.79
C THR A 107 27.10 4.78 -2.98
N LYS A 108 26.41 4.15 -2.01
CA LYS A 108 24.95 3.98 -2.04
C LYS A 108 24.23 5.33 -2.07
N PHE A 109 24.68 6.29 -1.26
CA PHE A 109 24.11 7.63 -1.25
C PHE A 109 24.31 8.35 -2.59
N GLY A 110 25.46 8.19 -3.24
CA GLY A 110 25.74 8.70 -4.58
C GLY A 110 24.74 8.16 -5.62
N ILE A 111 24.53 6.84 -5.64
CA ILE A 111 23.58 6.19 -6.55
C ILE A 111 22.15 6.69 -6.32
N ILE A 112 21.70 6.74 -5.05
CA ILE A 112 20.35 7.22 -4.70
C ILE A 112 20.17 8.68 -5.14
N LYS A 113 21.19 9.52 -4.93
CA LYS A 113 21.15 10.92 -5.33
C LYS A 113 21.05 11.08 -6.85
N GLU A 114 21.84 10.33 -7.61
CA GLU A 114 21.81 10.37 -9.08
C GLU A 114 20.47 9.86 -9.63
N GLN A 115 19.95 8.75 -9.08
CA GLN A 115 18.64 8.23 -9.45
C GLN A 115 17.52 9.23 -9.16
N HIS A 116 17.54 9.85 -7.98
CA HIS A 116 16.57 10.89 -7.63
C HIS A 116 16.66 12.09 -8.58
N GLU A 117 17.86 12.54 -8.92
CA GLU A 117 18.05 13.64 -9.87
C GLU A 117 17.52 13.29 -11.27
N ALA A 118 17.73 12.06 -11.73
CA ALA A 118 17.19 11.58 -12.99
C ALA A 118 15.65 11.51 -12.98
N GLU A 119 15.05 11.01 -11.90
CA GLU A 119 13.60 10.95 -11.73
C GLU A 119 12.97 12.36 -11.72
N VAL A 120 13.59 13.30 -10.99
CA VAL A 120 13.15 14.70 -10.96
C VAL A 120 13.20 15.32 -12.36
N LYS A 121 14.28 15.10 -13.13
CA LYS A 121 14.38 15.58 -14.51
C LYS A 121 13.26 15.00 -15.39
N GLN A 122 13.03 13.69 -15.31
CA GLN A 122 12.00 13.01 -16.09
C GLN A 122 10.58 13.52 -15.75
N LEU A 123 10.26 13.65 -14.46
CA LEU A 123 8.95 14.16 -14.02
C LEU A 123 8.74 15.62 -14.43
N THR A 124 9.79 16.43 -14.36
CA THR A 124 9.74 17.84 -14.79
C THR A 124 9.47 17.95 -16.29
N GLU A 125 10.12 17.12 -17.11
CA GLU A 125 9.90 17.09 -18.56
C GLU A 125 8.49 16.60 -18.91
N ALA A 126 8.02 15.54 -18.25
CA ALA A 126 6.66 15.04 -18.43
C ALA A 126 5.60 16.11 -18.08
N LEU A 127 5.78 16.82 -16.97
CA LEU A 127 4.91 17.94 -16.58
C LEU A 127 4.92 19.06 -17.62
N ARG A 128 6.09 19.37 -18.19
CA ARG A 128 6.23 20.38 -19.25
C ARG A 128 5.44 20.00 -20.50
N GLU A 129 5.54 18.75 -20.95
CA GLU A 129 4.81 18.27 -22.13
C GLU A 129 3.29 18.20 -21.88
N ILE A 130 2.84 17.73 -20.71
CA ILE A 130 1.41 17.76 -20.35
C ILE A 130 0.89 19.20 -20.31
N THR A 131 1.69 20.14 -19.82
CA THR A 131 1.29 21.56 -19.78
C THR A 131 1.17 22.13 -21.19
N LYS A 132 2.09 21.78 -22.09
CA LYS A 132 2.06 22.17 -23.50
C LYS A 132 0.83 21.61 -24.21
N GLU A 133 0.52 20.35 -23.98
CA GLU A 133 -0.65 19.69 -24.56
C GLU A 133 -1.96 20.28 -24.01
N ASN A 134 -2.04 20.60 -22.72
CA ASN A 134 -3.19 21.31 -22.14
C ASN A 134 -3.41 22.67 -22.80
N ARG A 135 -2.35 23.44 -23.07
CA ARG A 135 -2.46 24.71 -23.79
C ARG A 135 -2.99 24.51 -25.22
N ARG A 136 -2.51 23.46 -25.91
CA ARG A 136 -2.98 23.10 -27.25
C ARG A 136 -4.46 22.72 -27.25
N LEU A 137 -4.88 21.86 -26.32
CA LEU A 137 -6.28 21.44 -26.16
C LEU A 137 -7.18 22.62 -25.82
N LYS A 138 -6.74 23.53 -24.95
CA LYS A 138 -7.49 24.75 -24.63
C LYS A 138 -7.73 25.62 -25.86
N SER A 139 -6.68 25.87 -26.66
CA SER A 139 -6.81 26.62 -27.92
C SER A 139 -7.75 25.91 -28.92
N SER A 140 -7.65 24.58 -29.03
CA SER A 140 -8.57 23.80 -29.87
C SER A 140 -10.02 23.89 -29.40
N PHE A 141 -10.25 23.88 -28.08
CA PHE A 141 -11.57 24.05 -27.50
C PHE A 141 -12.15 25.43 -27.79
N ASP A 142 -11.34 26.49 -27.64
CA ASP A 142 -11.75 27.86 -27.95
C ASP A 142 -12.16 28.00 -29.43
N THR A 143 -11.41 27.37 -30.35
CA THR A 143 -11.75 27.34 -31.78
C THR A 143 -13.09 26.62 -32.04
N LEU A 144 -13.33 25.48 -31.37
CA LEU A 144 -14.58 24.73 -31.50
C LEU A 144 -15.77 25.51 -30.95
N LYS A 145 -15.56 26.25 -29.85
CA LYS A 145 -16.57 27.13 -29.27
C LYS A 145 -16.97 28.23 -30.24
N GLU A 146 -16.01 28.93 -30.86
CA GLU A 146 -16.28 29.95 -31.88
C GLU A 146 -17.05 29.38 -33.07
N MET A 147 -16.68 28.19 -33.55
CA MET A 147 -17.41 27.52 -34.62
C MET A 147 -18.85 27.15 -34.20
N ASN A 148 -19.05 26.69 -32.97
CA ASN A 148 -20.38 26.37 -32.45
C ASN A 148 -21.26 27.62 -32.35
N ASP A 149 -20.71 28.73 -31.87
CA ASP A 149 -21.42 30.02 -31.78
C ASP A 149 -21.82 30.52 -33.18
N SER A 150 -20.95 30.36 -34.17
CA SER A 150 -21.25 30.63 -35.58
C SER A 150 -22.39 29.76 -36.12
N LEU A 151 -22.36 28.45 -35.87
CA LEU A 151 -23.42 27.53 -36.29
C LEU A 151 -24.76 27.82 -35.61
N ARG A 152 -24.76 28.21 -34.32
CA ARG A 152 -25.97 28.63 -33.62
C ARG A 152 -26.60 29.84 -34.27
N LYS A 153 -25.78 30.82 -34.68
CA LYS A 153 -26.24 32.00 -35.41
C LYS A 153 -26.83 31.62 -36.78
N GLN A 154 -26.14 30.78 -37.54
CA GLN A 154 -26.67 30.30 -38.83
C GLN A 154 -27.99 29.55 -38.65
N LEU A 155 -28.11 28.71 -37.61
CA LEU A 155 -29.34 27.99 -37.31
C LEU A 155 -30.47 28.93 -36.92
N SER A 156 -30.20 30.00 -36.14
CA SER A 156 -31.22 31.00 -35.83
C SER A 156 -31.69 31.75 -37.08
N ASP A 157 -30.77 32.11 -37.97
CA ASP A 157 -31.09 32.82 -39.21
C ASP A 157 -31.97 31.95 -40.13
N VAL A 158 -31.62 30.66 -40.29
CA VAL A 158 -32.42 29.69 -41.05
C VAL A 158 -33.79 29.46 -40.41
N THR A 159 -33.84 29.38 -39.07
CA THR A 159 -35.11 29.22 -38.33
C THR A 159 -36.03 30.43 -38.54
N GLU A 160 -35.48 31.65 -38.55
CA GLU A 160 -36.24 32.86 -38.83
C GLU A 160 -36.76 32.88 -40.27
N LEU A 161 -35.92 32.50 -41.24
CA LEU A 161 -36.33 32.40 -42.64
C LEU A 161 -37.43 31.36 -42.83
N ASN A 162 -37.34 30.21 -42.17
CA ASN A 162 -38.38 29.19 -42.23
C ASN A 162 -39.71 29.69 -41.63
N LYS A 163 -39.68 30.43 -40.50
CA LYS A 163 -40.88 31.07 -39.95
C LYS A 163 -41.53 32.05 -40.94
N LYS A 164 -40.72 32.80 -41.70
CA LYS A 164 -41.24 33.70 -42.76
C LYS A 164 -41.90 32.92 -43.88
N LEU A 165 -41.27 31.85 -44.35
CA LEU A 165 -41.82 30.97 -45.39
C LEU A 165 -43.09 30.26 -44.95
N GLU A 166 -43.14 29.72 -43.73
CA GLU A 166 -44.36 29.16 -43.15
C GLU A 166 -45.48 30.21 -43.08
N GLY A 167 -45.16 31.45 -42.69
CA GLY A 167 -46.12 32.55 -42.70
C GLY A 167 -46.67 32.85 -44.09
N GLN A 168 -45.81 32.81 -45.12
CA GLN A 168 -46.24 32.94 -46.52
C GLN A 168 -47.10 31.75 -46.97
N ALA A 169 -46.69 30.53 -46.65
CA ALA A 169 -47.43 29.30 -46.96
C ALA A 169 -48.83 29.33 -46.35
N ARG A 170 -48.98 29.74 -45.07
CA ARG A 170 -50.28 29.92 -44.42
C ARG A 170 -51.15 30.97 -45.12
N LYS A 171 -50.57 32.09 -45.58
CA LYS A 171 -51.31 33.11 -46.34
C LYS A 171 -51.81 32.57 -47.68
N VAL A 172 -50.97 31.81 -48.41
CA VAL A 172 -51.35 31.18 -49.67
C VAL A 172 -52.44 30.13 -49.44
N GLN A 173 -52.29 29.30 -48.41
CA GLN A 173 -53.28 28.31 -48.01
C GLN A 173 -54.65 28.97 -47.70
N ALA A 174 -54.66 30.05 -46.91
CA ALA A 174 -55.89 30.77 -46.60
C ALA A 174 -56.55 31.40 -47.84
N ARG A 175 -55.75 31.87 -48.81
CA ARG A 175 -56.26 32.36 -50.10
C ARG A 175 -56.87 31.22 -50.92
N LEU A 176 -56.21 30.07 -50.97
CA LEU A 176 -56.72 28.87 -51.65
C LEU A 176 -58.05 28.42 -51.04
N GLU A 177 -58.15 28.33 -49.72
CA GLU A 177 -59.39 27.99 -49.02
C GLU A 177 -60.51 29.01 -49.26
N ASN A 178 -60.19 30.30 -49.35
CA ASN A 178 -61.16 31.33 -49.69
C ASN A 178 -61.68 31.16 -51.12
N LEU A 179 -60.78 30.90 -52.07
CA LEU A 179 -61.13 30.64 -53.46
C LEU A 179 -61.95 29.35 -53.61
N GLN A 180 -61.61 28.28 -52.89
CA GLN A 180 -62.39 27.05 -52.82
C GLN A 180 -63.80 27.31 -52.29
N ARG A 181 -63.93 28.03 -51.16
CA ARG A 181 -65.25 28.41 -50.62
C ARG A 181 -66.07 29.25 -51.60
N LYS A 182 -65.45 30.17 -52.35
CA LYS A 182 -66.14 30.93 -53.41
C LYS A 182 -66.58 30.04 -54.57
N HIS A 183 -65.73 29.09 -54.98
CA HIS A 183 -66.07 28.13 -56.03
C HIS A 183 -67.23 27.23 -55.60
N GLU A 184 -67.17 26.68 -54.39
CA GLU A 184 -68.26 25.92 -53.78
C GLU A 184 -69.54 26.74 -53.70
N PHE A 185 -69.47 28.01 -53.25
CA PHE A 185 -70.62 28.90 -53.24
C PHE A 185 -71.22 29.11 -54.64
N LEU A 186 -70.40 29.33 -55.66
CA LEU A 186 -70.85 29.47 -57.05
C LEU A 186 -71.45 28.18 -57.60
N MET A 187 -70.87 27.03 -57.26
CA MET A 187 -71.39 25.71 -57.63
C MET A 187 -72.73 25.43 -56.94
N VAL A 188 -72.85 25.80 -55.66
CA VAL A 188 -74.11 25.73 -54.89
C VAL A 188 -75.15 26.72 -55.43
N GLN A 189 -74.74 27.90 -55.88
CA GLN A 189 -75.63 28.88 -56.50
C GLN A 189 -76.13 28.38 -57.87
N LYS A 190 -75.24 27.82 -58.70
CA LYS A 190 -75.61 27.15 -59.96
C LYS A 190 -76.48 25.92 -59.75
N SER A 191 -76.31 25.18 -58.65
CA SER A 191 -77.18 24.06 -58.30
C SER A 191 -78.47 24.50 -57.60
N LYS A 192 -78.55 25.70 -57.02
CA LYS A 192 -79.78 26.31 -56.48
C LYS A 192 -80.74 26.81 -57.55
N ASP A 193 -80.24 27.13 -58.74
CA ASP A 193 -81.09 27.30 -59.94
C ASP A 193 -81.60 25.97 -60.51
N ILE A 194 -81.18 24.81 -59.97
CA ILE A 194 -81.52 23.48 -60.50
C ILE A 194 -82.12 22.52 -59.45
N CYS A 195 -82.03 22.76 -58.14
CA CYS A 195 -82.65 21.89 -57.14
C CYS A 195 -83.03 22.63 -55.86
N GLN A 196 -84.31 23.00 -55.76
CA GLN A 196 -85.00 23.03 -54.47
C GLN A 196 -85.13 21.59 -53.93
N VAL A 197 -85.24 21.50 -52.60
CA VAL A 197 -85.60 20.32 -51.79
C VAL A 197 -84.44 19.37 -51.44
N VAL A 198 -83.97 19.43 -50.19
CA VAL A 198 -84.17 18.42 -49.13
C VAL A 198 -83.20 18.67 -47.95
N HIS A 199 -83.81 18.67 -46.78
CA HIS A 199 -83.35 18.81 -45.38
C HIS A 199 -82.16 17.92 -44.94
N GLN A 200 -81.24 18.49 -44.14
CA GLN A 200 -80.98 18.26 -42.69
C GLN A 200 -80.61 16.84 -42.23
N SER A 201 -79.46 16.74 -41.55
CA SER A 201 -79.36 16.15 -40.18
C SER A 201 -77.98 16.38 -39.55
N LYS A 202 -77.99 16.54 -38.22
CA LYS A 202 -76.88 16.94 -37.32
C LYS A 202 -76.04 15.73 -36.83
N PRO A 203 -74.84 15.97 -36.26
CA PRO A 203 -73.88 14.94 -35.83
C PRO A 203 -74.02 14.53 -34.35
N VAL A 204 -73.58 13.32 -33.99
CA VAL A 204 -73.51 12.85 -32.60
C VAL A 204 -72.11 12.32 -32.25
N LYS A 205 -71.44 13.09 -31.37
CA LYS A 205 -70.57 12.78 -30.20
C LYS A 205 -69.78 11.46 -30.18
N GLN A 206 -68.45 11.51 -30.10
CA GLN A 206 -67.62 11.56 -28.88
C GLN A 206 -67.80 10.36 -27.92
N GLU A 207 -66.76 9.52 -27.83
CA GLU A 207 -66.41 8.83 -26.60
C GLU A 207 -64.89 8.78 -26.43
N LYS A 208 -64.43 9.45 -25.38
CA LYS A 208 -63.10 9.48 -24.79
C LYS A 208 -63.38 9.06 -23.35
N VAL A 209 -62.65 8.10 -22.77
CA VAL A 209 -62.22 8.10 -21.34
C VAL A 209 -61.56 6.77 -20.92
N THR A 210 -60.29 6.94 -20.55
CA THR A 210 -59.54 6.38 -19.40
C THR A 210 -59.15 4.89 -19.33
N VAL A 211 -57.85 4.72 -19.61
CA VAL A 211 -56.83 4.02 -18.82
C VAL A 211 -57.11 3.94 -17.31
N THR A 212 -57.01 2.73 -16.75
CA THR A 212 -56.60 2.49 -15.36
C THR A 212 -55.49 1.45 -15.35
N SER A 213 -54.23 1.90 -15.26
CA SER A 213 -53.06 1.04 -15.06
C SER A 213 -52.89 0.71 -13.58
N LYS A 214 -53.18 -0.53 -13.20
CA LYS A 214 -52.79 -1.10 -11.89
C LYS A 214 -51.28 -1.31 -11.90
N ILE A 215 -50.60 -0.79 -10.88
CA ILE A 215 -49.17 -1.03 -10.62
C ILE A 215 -49.01 -2.52 -10.31
N ALA A 216 -48.51 -3.27 -11.30
CA ALA A 216 -48.14 -4.66 -11.13
C ALA A 216 -46.85 -4.73 -10.30
N LYS A 217 -46.88 -5.51 -9.21
CA LYS A 217 -45.68 -5.94 -8.49
C LYS A 217 -44.76 -6.65 -9.48
N LEU A 218 -43.59 -6.06 -9.72
CA LEU A 218 -42.58 -6.57 -10.64
C LEU A 218 -42.14 -7.98 -10.19
N PRO A 219 -42.22 -9.02 -11.04
CA PRO A 219 -41.63 -10.32 -10.73
C PRO A 219 -40.11 -10.15 -10.78
N LEU A 220 -39.45 -10.29 -9.62
CA LEU A 220 -37.99 -10.33 -9.55
C LEU A 220 -37.52 -11.58 -10.29
N ASN A 221 -36.90 -11.39 -11.46
CA ASN A 221 -36.39 -12.47 -12.28
C ASN A 221 -35.15 -13.10 -11.60
N SER A 222 -35.36 -14.19 -10.85
CA SER A 222 -34.31 -14.89 -10.09
C SER A 222 -33.08 -15.25 -10.95
N GLN A 223 -33.30 -15.56 -12.24
CA GLN A 223 -32.24 -15.93 -13.17
C GLN A 223 -31.28 -14.77 -13.47
N VAL A 224 -31.79 -13.53 -13.47
CA VAL A 224 -30.96 -12.33 -13.70
C VAL A 224 -30.01 -12.09 -12.54
N TYR A 225 -30.45 -12.35 -11.30
CA TYR A 225 -29.62 -12.23 -10.11
C TYR A 225 -28.56 -13.33 -10.03
N GLU A 226 -28.90 -14.54 -10.44
CA GLU A 226 -27.94 -15.63 -10.54
C GLU A 226 -26.87 -15.33 -11.60
N LEU A 227 -27.26 -14.89 -12.80
CA LEU A 227 -26.33 -14.44 -13.83
C LEU A 227 -25.43 -13.29 -13.33
N LEU A 228 -26.02 -12.30 -12.64
CA LEU A 228 -25.27 -11.17 -12.08
C LEU A 228 -24.27 -11.63 -11.01
N THR A 229 -24.64 -12.60 -10.18
CA THR A 229 -23.74 -13.23 -9.21
C THR A 229 -22.53 -13.85 -9.90
N PHE A 230 -22.78 -14.70 -10.90
CA PHE A 230 -21.71 -15.34 -11.68
C PHE A 230 -20.79 -14.33 -12.34
N LEU A 231 -21.34 -13.24 -12.92
CA LEU A 231 -20.54 -12.18 -13.52
C LEU A 231 -19.70 -11.43 -12.48
N MET A 232 -20.27 -11.08 -11.34
CA MET A 232 -19.53 -10.37 -10.27
C MET A 232 -18.42 -11.23 -9.68
N ASP A 233 -18.67 -12.51 -9.44
CA ASP A 233 -17.64 -13.45 -8.97
C ASP A 233 -16.56 -13.66 -10.01
N TRP A 234 -16.93 -13.87 -11.28
CA TRP A 234 -15.96 -14.02 -12.37
C TRP A 234 -15.08 -12.79 -12.55
N ILE A 235 -15.67 -11.59 -12.54
CA ILE A 235 -14.90 -10.34 -12.64
C ILE A 235 -14.00 -10.17 -11.42
N SER A 236 -14.51 -10.45 -10.22
CA SER A 236 -13.72 -10.37 -8.98
C SER A 236 -12.53 -11.31 -9.02
N ASP A 237 -12.74 -12.57 -9.39
CA ASP A 237 -11.73 -13.64 -9.27
C ASP A 237 -10.76 -13.70 -10.45
N GLN A 238 -11.18 -13.28 -11.64
CA GLN A 238 -10.36 -13.39 -12.85
C GLN A 238 -9.76 -12.06 -13.29
N HIS A 239 -10.45 -10.95 -13.03
CA HIS A 239 -10.04 -9.64 -13.53
C HIS A 239 -9.53 -8.71 -12.43
N LEU A 240 -10.17 -8.70 -11.26
CA LEU A 240 -9.82 -7.74 -10.21
C LEU A 240 -8.89 -8.29 -9.13
N SER A 241 -8.90 -9.60 -8.84
CA SER A 241 -8.03 -10.20 -7.81
C SER A 241 -6.60 -10.45 -8.27
N LYS A 242 -6.39 -10.66 -9.59
CA LYS A 242 -5.09 -10.98 -10.20
C LYS A 242 -4.15 -9.78 -10.33
N ILE A 243 -4.19 -8.84 -9.38
CA ILE A 243 -3.20 -7.77 -9.30
C ILE A 243 -1.89 -8.39 -8.83
N LYS A 244 -1.00 -8.70 -9.78
CA LYS A 244 0.43 -8.75 -9.49
C LYS A 244 0.88 -7.31 -9.25
N ILE A 245 0.91 -6.86 -7.99
CA ILE A 245 1.89 -5.84 -7.62
C ILE A 245 3.20 -6.61 -7.59
N GLN A 246 3.86 -6.67 -8.75
CA GLN A 246 5.24 -7.10 -8.80
C GLN A 246 6.05 -5.98 -8.15
N GLU A 247 6.21 -6.05 -6.84
CA GLU A 247 7.50 -5.68 -6.26
C GLU A 247 8.49 -6.69 -6.83
N GLU A 248 9.20 -6.36 -7.90
CA GLU A 248 10.48 -6.97 -8.23
C GLU A 248 11.08 -6.37 -9.51
N ARG A 249 12.36 -6.00 -9.38
CA ARG A 249 13.44 -6.56 -10.19
C ARG A 249 13.40 -6.21 -11.68
N GLU A 250 14.23 -5.21 -11.98
CA GLU A 250 15.22 -5.17 -13.06
C GLU A 250 15.32 -6.43 -13.94
N ASP A 251 14.31 -6.66 -14.79
CA ASP A 251 14.47 -7.11 -16.17
C ASP A 251 13.10 -7.28 -16.84
N SER A 252 12.99 -6.85 -18.11
CA SER A 252 11.84 -7.02 -19.05
C SER A 252 11.02 -5.78 -19.39
N HIS A 253 11.64 -4.75 -19.96
CA HIS A 253 10.98 -3.53 -20.45
C HIS A 253 9.86 -3.75 -21.52
N LYS A 254 9.79 -4.91 -22.18
CA LYS A 254 8.77 -5.20 -23.21
C LYS A 254 7.40 -5.64 -22.67
N LEU A 255 7.31 -6.15 -21.43
CA LEU A 255 6.05 -6.62 -20.82
C LEU A 255 5.29 -5.49 -20.08
N MET A 256 6.01 -4.43 -19.73
CA MET A 256 5.57 -3.36 -18.83
C MET A 256 4.59 -2.36 -19.49
N VAL A 257 4.73 -2.10 -20.79
CA VAL A 257 3.88 -1.14 -21.54
C VAL A 257 2.46 -1.69 -21.76
N THR A 258 2.30 -3.00 -21.98
CA THR A 258 0.99 -3.63 -22.17
C THR A 258 0.24 -3.81 -20.84
N GLN A 259 0.96 -3.99 -19.73
CA GLN A 259 0.36 -4.15 -18.40
C GLN A 259 -0.12 -2.81 -17.81
N THR A 260 0.62 -1.72 -18.02
CA THR A 260 0.25 -0.37 -17.54
C THR A 260 -1.00 0.19 -18.22
N SER A 261 -1.20 -0.07 -19.52
CA SER A 261 -2.42 0.31 -20.25
C SER A 261 -3.67 -0.46 -19.79
N LYS A 262 -3.53 -1.77 -19.54
CA LYS A 262 -4.62 -2.62 -19.01
C LYS A 262 -5.03 -2.24 -17.59
N LYS A 263 -4.06 -1.87 -16.74
CA LYS A 263 -4.30 -1.36 -15.37
C LYS A 263 -5.08 -0.04 -15.40
N THR A 264 -4.70 0.89 -16.26
CA THR A 264 -5.37 2.20 -16.40
C THR A 264 -6.81 2.08 -16.89
N CYS A 265 -7.08 1.23 -17.88
CA CYS A 265 -8.44 0.95 -18.37
C CYS A 265 -9.33 0.30 -17.29
N THR A 266 -8.77 -0.63 -16.50
CA THR A 266 -9.50 -1.28 -15.40
C THR A 266 -9.84 -0.29 -14.29
N GLN A 267 -8.89 0.59 -13.95
CA GLN A 267 -9.08 1.64 -12.96
C GLN A 267 -10.21 2.62 -13.36
N GLU A 268 -10.21 3.09 -14.61
CA GLU A 268 -11.26 3.98 -15.13
C GLU A 268 -12.66 3.34 -15.03
N ARG A 269 -12.77 2.05 -15.36
CA ARG A 269 -14.02 1.29 -15.22
C ARG A 269 -14.45 1.20 -13.76
N CYS A 270 -13.54 0.91 -12.83
CA CYS A 270 -13.84 0.87 -11.39
C CYS A 270 -14.33 2.23 -10.89
N MET A 271 -13.75 3.35 -11.36
CA MET A 271 -14.21 4.69 -11.00
C MET A 271 -15.64 4.98 -11.45
N LYS A 272 -16.04 4.49 -12.62
CA LYS A 272 -17.42 4.62 -13.13
C LYS A 272 -18.40 3.69 -12.42
N LEU A 273 -17.95 2.49 -12.02
CA LEU A 273 -18.81 1.47 -11.42
C LEU A 273 -19.07 1.67 -9.93
N LEU A 274 -18.10 2.18 -9.16
CA LEU A 274 -18.26 2.34 -7.71
C LEU A 274 -19.40 3.29 -7.29
N PRO A 275 -19.64 4.45 -7.95
CA PRO A 275 -20.79 5.29 -7.65
C PRO A 275 -22.11 4.54 -7.86
N ILE A 276 -22.21 3.79 -8.97
CA ILE A 276 -23.37 2.96 -9.30
C ILE A 276 -23.55 1.87 -8.24
N ALA A 277 -22.47 1.17 -7.88
CA ALA A 277 -22.49 0.14 -6.84
C ALA A 277 -22.93 0.70 -5.48
N THR A 278 -22.53 1.95 -5.16
CA THR A 278 -22.96 2.64 -3.93
C THR A 278 -24.46 2.90 -3.94
N GLU A 279 -25.04 3.29 -5.08
CA GLU A 279 -26.49 3.44 -5.23
C GLU A 279 -27.22 2.09 -5.15
N GLN A 280 -26.65 1.03 -5.75
CA GLN A 280 -27.22 -0.32 -5.67
C GLN A 280 -27.15 -0.88 -4.25
N LEU A 281 -26.13 -0.52 -3.46
CA LEU A 281 -25.99 -0.94 -2.08
C LEU A 281 -27.21 -0.51 -1.25
N GLN A 282 -27.83 0.64 -1.58
CA GLN A 282 -29.02 1.16 -0.91
C GLN A 282 -30.26 0.24 -1.07
N TRP A 283 -30.27 -0.59 -2.11
CA TRP A 283 -31.36 -1.52 -2.41
C TRP A 283 -31.13 -2.93 -1.86
N MET A 284 -29.96 -3.21 -1.28
CA MET A 284 -29.62 -4.53 -0.75
C MET A 284 -30.58 -5.10 0.31
N PRO A 285 -31.27 -4.31 1.14
CA PRO A 285 -32.29 -4.84 2.05
C PRO A 285 -33.50 -5.49 1.34
N PHE A 286 -33.68 -5.24 0.05
CA PHE A 286 -34.82 -5.71 -0.74
C PHE A 286 -34.48 -6.82 -1.73
N VAL A 287 -33.19 -7.13 -1.91
CA VAL A 287 -32.71 -8.18 -2.82
C VAL A 287 -32.33 -9.44 -2.03
N ASN A 288 -32.15 -10.56 -2.75
CA ASN A 288 -31.77 -11.83 -2.15
C ASN A 288 -30.44 -11.71 -1.37
N PRO A 289 -30.37 -12.11 -0.08
CA PRO A 289 -29.15 -12.08 0.72
C PRO A 289 -27.96 -12.81 0.09
N LYS A 290 -28.20 -13.80 -0.77
CA LYS A 290 -27.14 -14.50 -1.54
C LYS A 290 -26.30 -13.55 -2.41
N LEU A 291 -26.86 -12.39 -2.80
CA LEU A 291 -26.17 -11.38 -3.59
C LEU A 291 -25.23 -10.49 -2.76
N HIS A 292 -25.38 -10.46 -1.43
CA HIS A 292 -24.61 -9.56 -0.59
C HIS A 292 -23.11 -9.85 -0.68
N MET A 293 -22.72 -11.13 -0.68
CA MET A 293 -21.31 -11.52 -0.74
C MET A 293 -20.66 -11.17 -2.10
N PRO A 294 -21.21 -11.57 -3.27
CA PRO A 294 -20.67 -11.19 -4.57
C PRO A 294 -20.54 -9.67 -4.76
N VAL A 295 -21.54 -8.90 -4.30
CA VAL A 295 -21.52 -7.43 -4.39
C VAL A 295 -20.42 -6.83 -3.51
N ILE A 296 -20.32 -7.25 -2.26
CA ILE A 296 -19.30 -6.75 -1.33
C ILE A 296 -17.90 -7.15 -1.80
N LYS A 297 -17.72 -8.38 -2.29
CA LYS A 297 -16.47 -8.86 -2.89
C LYS A 297 -16.07 -8.02 -4.10
N PHE A 298 -17.01 -7.77 -5.01
CA PHE A 298 -16.79 -6.92 -6.18
C PHE A 298 -16.39 -5.49 -5.79
N ILE A 299 -17.07 -4.91 -4.80
CA ILE A 299 -16.76 -3.57 -4.28
C ILE A 299 -15.35 -3.52 -3.71
N TYR A 300 -14.98 -4.47 -2.84
CA TYR A 300 -13.65 -4.53 -2.24
C TYR A 300 -12.56 -4.55 -3.31
N TRP A 301 -12.68 -5.46 -4.26
CA TRP A 301 -11.70 -5.59 -5.33
C TRP A 301 -11.66 -4.38 -6.25
N SER A 302 -12.79 -3.72 -6.50
CA SER A 302 -12.85 -2.47 -7.27
C SER A 302 -12.13 -1.31 -6.55
N ILE A 303 -12.29 -1.20 -5.23
CA ILE A 303 -11.57 -0.21 -4.42
C ILE A 303 -10.06 -0.48 -4.46
N ARG A 304 -9.66 -1.75 -4.42
CA ARG A 304 -8.26 -2.17 -4.46
C ARG A 304 -7.55 -1.79 -5.76
N GLN A 305 -8.27 -1.61 -6.87
CA GLN A 305 -7.70 -1.13 -8.12
C GLN A 305 -7.32 0.36 -8.11
N LEU A 306 -7.78 1.13 -7.11
CA LEU A 306 -7.67 2.59 -7.07
C LEU A 306 -6.48 3.11 -6.25
N ASP A 307 -5.38 2.34 -6.17
CA ASP A 307 -4.25 2.66 -5.29
C ASP A 307 -3.72 4.10 -5.46
N SER A 308 -3.55 4.73 -4.29
CA SER A 308 -3.04 6.05 -3.85
C SER A 308 -2.43 7.06 -4.85
N GLY A 309 -2.95 7.15 -6.07
CA GLY A 309 -2.67 8.23 -7.01
C GLY A 309 -3.72 9.35 -6.93
N ILE A 310 -3.48 10.42 -7.70
CA ILE A 310 -4.34 11.62 -7.89
C ILE A 310 -5.84 11.26 -8.07
N GLN A 311 -6.15 10.09 -8.59
CA GLN A 311 -7.51 9.59 -8.85
C GLN A 311 -8.32 9.28 -7.58
N HIS A 312 -7.67 8.88 -6.48
CA HIS A 312 -8.36 8.63 -5.21
C HIS A 312 -8.94 9.93 -4.62
N ALA A 313 -8.30 11.08 -4.87
CA ALA A 313 -8.79 12.38 -4.41
C ALA A 313 -10.14 12.74 -5.02
N THR A 314 -10.33 12.48 -6.32
CA THR A 314 -11.58 12.75 -7.06
C THR A 314 -12.77 11.93 -6.53
N MET A 315 -12.53 10.75 -5.96
CA MET A 315 -13.58 9.84 -5.47
C MET A 315 -13.78 9.84 -3.96
N THR A 316 -13.14 10.76 -3.23
CA THR A 316 -13.15 10.78 -1.75
C THR A 316 -14.56 10.74 -1.15
N SER A 317 -15.51 11.50 -1.72
CA SER A 317 -16.91 11.52 -1.24
C SER A 317 -17.61 10.17 -1.43
N THR A 318 -17.48 9.57 -2.62
CA THR A 318 -18.06 8.26 -2.94
C THR A 318 -17.49 7.17 -2.04
N MET A 319 -16.16 7.14 -1.87
CA MET A 319 -15.50 6.17 -0.98
C MET A 319 -15.98 6.31 0.45
N ARG A 320 -16.01 7.53 0.97
CA ARG A 320 -16.50 7.79 2.34
C ARG A 320 -17.95 7.33 2.52
N ARG A 321 -18.84 7.68 1.59
CA ARG A 321 -20.26 7.27 1.62
C ARG A 321 -20.40 5.75 1.61
N LEU A 322 -19.67 5.09 0.71
CA LEU A 322 -19.66 3.64 0.59
C LEU A 322 -19.19 2.94 1.87
N GLY A 323 -18.10 3.42 2.47
CA GLY A 323 -17.59 2.91 3.74
C GLY A 323 -18.58 3.12 4.90
N GLU A 324 -19.23 4.28 4.96
CA GLU A 324 -20.25 4.57 5.96
C GLU A 324 -21.50 3.69 5.82
N ASP A 325 -21.99 3.49 4.58
CA ASP A 325 -23.15 2.64 4.29
C ASP A 325 -22.87 1.16 4.63
N ILE A 326 -21.65 0.67 4.38
CA ILE A 326 -21.22 -0.69 4.73
C ILE A 326 -21.09 -0.86 6.25
N PHE A 327 -20.52 0.14 6.93
CA PHE A 327 -20.29 0.11 8.38
C PHE A 327 -21.59 0.19 9.18
N LYS A 328 -22.44 1.17 8.89
CA LYS A 328 -23.72 1.38 9.60
C LYS A 328 -24.79 0.38 9.18
N GLY A 329 -24.67 -0.17 7.99
CA GLY A 329 -25.72 -0.93 7.33
C GLY A 329 -26.70 0.00 6.62
N VAL A 330 -27.32 -0.54 5.57
CA VAL A 330 -28.29 0.19 4.75
C VAL A 330 -29.69 -0.08 5.29
N VAL A 331 -30.38 1.00 5.68
CA VAL A 331 -31.78 0.94 6.14
C VAL A 331 -32.70 1.44 5.04
N SER A 332 -33.84 0.76 4.85
CA SER A 332 -34.93 1.22 3.99
C SER A 332 -35.33 2.67 4.30
N LYS A 333 -34.96 3.64 3.44
CA LYS A 333 -35.64 4.94 3.43
C LYS A 333 -37.05 4.72 2.89
N GLY A 334 -38.04 4.75 3.79
CA GLY A 334 -39.44 4.77 3.40
C GLY A 334 -39.70 5.92 2.41
N ASN A 335 -40.54 5.65 1.41
CA ASN A 335 -41.01 6.62 0.43
C ASN A 335 -41.47 7.92 1.12
N PRO A 336 -41.11 9.14 0.65
CA PRO A 336 -41.52 10.39 1.29
C PRO A 336 -43.02 10.71 1.19
N HIS A 337 -43.85 9.86 0.60
CA HIS A 337 -45.28 10.10 0.40
C HIS A 337 -46.10 8.92 0.91
N GLY A 338 -46.68 9.09 2.10
CA GLY A 338 -47.63 8.16 2.72
C GLY A 338 -47.85 8.52 4.19
N SER A 339 -49.06 8.97 4.52
CA SER A 339 -49.48 9.47 5.83
C SER A 339 -49.38 8.45 6.96
N SER A 340 -49.12 9.00 8.15
CA SER A 340 -49.26 8.38 9.47
C SER A 340 -50.59 7.63 9.63
N GLU A 341 -50.52 6.34 10.02
CA GLU A 341 -51.42 5.66 10.96
C GLU A 341 -50.84 4.28 11.34
N GLN A 342 -51.36 3.69 12.40
CA GLN A 342 -50.65 3.05 13.51
C GLN A 342 -50.48 1.51 13.41
N SER A 343 -49.33 1.00 13.94
CA SER A 343 -49.05 -0.38 14.40
C SER A 343 -49.03 -1.51 13.34
N THR A 344 -48.11 -2.49 13.29
CA THR A 344 -47.32 -3.22 14.30
C THR A 344 -45.94 -3.59 13.74
N GLU A 345 -44.88 -3.38 14.53
CA GLU A 345 -43.55 -4.02 14.44
C GLU A 345 -43.04 -4.49 13.05
N SER A 346 -43.06 -3.63 12.04
CA SER A 346 -42.31 -3.90 10.81
C SER A 346 -40.85 -3.51 11.05
N LYS A 347 -40.02 -4.47 11.50
CA LYS A 347 -38.55 -4.30 11.52
C LYS A 347 -38.13 -3.71 10.19
N SER A 348 -37.65 -2.47 10.19
CA SER A 348 -37.10 -1.82 9.01
C SER A 348 -36.07 -2.76 8.41
N LYS A 349 -36.34 -3.32 7.22
CA LYS A 349 -35.41 -4.23 6.57
C LYS A 349 -34.09 -3.48 6.39
N SER A 350 -33.05 -3.99 7.03
CA SER A 350 -31.71 -3.43 7.03
C SER A 350 -30.74 -4.51 6.58
N ALA A 351 -29.82 -4.13 5.69
CA ALA A 351 -28.71 -4.98 5.30
C ALA A 351 -27.49 -4.57 6.13
N ALA A 352 -27.13 -5.41 7.10
CA ALA A 352 -25.97 -5.20 7.96
C ALA A 352 -24.78 -6.04 7.46
N PHE A 353 -23.82 -5.38 6.82
CA PHE A 353 -22.65 -6.05 6.24
C PHE A 353 -21.51 -6.18 7.24
N PHE A 354 -21.10 -5.06 7.86
CA PHE A 354 -20.04 -5.04 8.87
C PHE A 354 -20.38 -5.84 10.14
N ARG A 355 -21.65 -5.89 10.53
CA ARG A 355 -22.13 -6.66 11.70
C ARG A 355 -22.75 -8.01 11.30
N SER A 356 -22.43 -8.52 10.12
CA SER A 356 -22.97 -9.80 9.65
C SER A 356 -22.46 -10.97 10.48
N SER A 357 -23.33 -11.95 10.72
CA SER A 357 -22.93 -13.24 11.29
C SER A 357 -22.14 -14.11 10.31
N CYS A 358 -22.23 -13.82 9.00
CA CYS A 358 -21.41 -14.47 7.98
C CYS A 358 -19.99 -13.90 8.02
N MET A 359 -19.02 -14.72 8.45
CA MET A 359 -17.63 -14.30 8.63
C MET A 359 -17.00 -13.73 7.34
N PRO A 360 -17.03 -14.40 6.17
CA PRO A 360 -16.46 -13.85 4.94
C PRO A 360 -17.04 -12.47 4.56
N LEU A 361 -18.35 -12.29 4.73
CA LEU A 361 -19.03 -11.03 4.45
C LEU A 361 -18.60 -9.92 5.42
N ARG A 362 -18.55 -10.22 6.71
CA ARG A 362 -18.07 -9.29 7.76
C ARG A 362 -16.59 -8.93 7.56
N PHE A 363 -15.76 -9.90 7.20
CA PHE A 363 -14.33 -9.73 6.96
C PHE A 363 -14.07 -8.76 5.80
N LEU A 364 -14.68 -9.00 4.64
CA LEU A 364 -14.57 -8.09 3.49
C LEU A 364 -15.12 -6.69 3.78
N SER A 365 -16.26 -6.62 4.48
CA SER A 365 -16.85 -5.34 4.90
C SER A 365 -15.87 -4.55 5.79
N THR A 366 -15.18 -5.24 6.69
CA THR A 366 -14.14 -4.66 7.55
C THR A 366 -13.00 -4.09 6.72
N LEU A 367 -12.51 -4.81 5.71
CA LEU A 367 -11.45 -4.33 4.83
C LEU A 367 -11.87 -3.10 4.00
N ILE A 368 -13.12 -3.08 3.52
CA ILE A 368 -13.66 -1.92 2.81
C ILE A 368 -13.68 -0.70 3.72
N VAL A 369 -14.16 -0.83 4.96
CA VAL A 369 -14.16 0.26 5.94
C VAL A 369 -12.75 0.77 6.20
N LEU A 370 -11.78 -0.12 6.42
CA LEU A 370 -10.37 0.24 6.61
C LEU A 370 -9.79 1.01 5.41
N LYS A 371 -10.21 0.69 4.18
CA LYS A 371 -9.68 1.34 2.97
C LYS A 371 -10.40 2.66 2.63
N THR A 372 -11.64 2.85 3.09
CA THR A 372 -12.51 3.96 2.62
C THR A 372 -12.83 5.03 3.66
N VAL A 373 -12.84 4.67 4.94
CA VAL A 373 -13.21 5.58 6.04
C VAL A 373 -11.95 6.14 6.72
N THR A 374 -12.02 7.39 7.16
CA THR A 374 -10.93 8.07 7.88
C THR A 374 -11.26 8.37 9.35
N GLN A 375 -12.52 8.21 9.76
CA GLN A 375 -12.97 8.44 11.14
C GLN A 375 -12.33 7.41 12.09
N VAL A 376 -11.70 7.89 13.17
CA VAL A 376 -10.91 7.05 14.08
C VAL A 376 -11.77 5.99 14.77
N ASP A 377 -12.99 6.34 15.20
CA ASP A 377 -13.88 5.40 15.91
C ASP A 377 -14.30 4.21 15.03
N TYR A 378 -14.46 4.43 13.72
CA TYR A 378 -14.87 3.38 12.78
C TYR A 378 -13.67 2.50 12.44
N LEU A 379 -12.49 3.11 12.30
CA LEU A 379 -11.24 2.38 12.09
C LEU A 379 -10.88 1.51 13.29
N ALA A 380 -11.04 2.02 14.52
CA ALA A 380 -10.80 1.25 15.74
C ALA A 380 -11.73 0.01 15.79
N GLN A 381 -13.04 0.20 15.59
CA GLN A 381 -14.00 -0.92 15.53
C GLN A 381 -13.69 -1.91 14.41
N ALA A 382 -13.24 -1.43 13.25
CA ALA A 382 -12.84 -2.28 12.14
C ALA A 382 -11.60 -3.12 12.49
N PHE A 383 -10.58 -2.52 13.12
CA PHE A 383 -9.42 -3.28 13.59
C PHE A 383 -9.77 -4.28 14.69
N ASP A 384 -10.67 -3.94 15.61
CA ASP A 384 -11.14 -4.87 16.63
C ASP A 384 -11.88 -6.06 16.01
N SER A 385 -12.77 -5.82 15.05
CA SER A 385 -13.45 -6.90 14.31
C SER A 385 -12.46 -7.77 13.55
N LEU A 386 -11.48 -7.16 12.86
CA LEU A 386 -10.44 -7.88 12.15
C LEU A 386 -9.61 -8.75 13.11
N ARG A 387 -9.20 -8.22 14.26
CA ARG A 387 -8.43 -8.95 15.26
C ARG A 387 -9.21 -10.16 15.80
N ILE A 388 -10.51 -10.01 16.04
CA ILE A 388 -11.37 -11.13 16.46
C ILE A 388 -11.39 -12.22 15.38
N ASP A 389 -11.56 -11.83 14.12
CA ASP A 389 -11.65 -12.77 13.00
C ASP A 389 -10.33 -13.52 12.75
N LEU A 390 -9.19 -12.85 12.91
CA LEU A 390 -7.86 -13.46 12.72
C LEU A 390 -7.47 -14.47 13.81
N LYS A 391 -8.28 -14.66 14.85
CA LYS A 391 -8.09 -15.74 15.82
C LYS A 391 -8.43 -17.12 15.26
N THR A 392 -9.22 -17.19 14.19
CA THR A 392 -9.61 -18.47 13.56
C THR A 392 -8.78 -18.74 12.30
N ASP A 393 -8.62 -20.02 11.96
CA ASP A 393 -7.92 -20.41 10.72
C ASP A 393 -8.66 -19.93 9.46
N GLU A 394 -9.99 -19.90 9.48
CA GLU A 394 -10.80 -19.34 8.40
C GLU A 394 -10.47 -17.85 8.18
N GLY A 395 -10.35 -17.07 9.24
CA GLY A 395 -9.98 -15.65 9.14
C GLY A 395 -8.57 -15.44 8.60
N LYS A 396 -7.62 -16.28 8.99
CA LYS A 396 -6.27 -16.26 8.45
C LYS A 396 -6.24 -16.66 6.96
N ALA A 397 -7.06 -17.61 6.55
CA ALA A 397 -7.21 -17.96 5.13
C ALA A 397 -7.79 -16.78 4.33
N LEU A 398 -8.85 -16.14 4.81
CA LEU A 398 -9.44 -14.94 4.20
C LEU A 398 -8.44 -13.78 4.14
N PHE A 399 -7.60 -13.63 5.16
CA PHE A 399 -6.55 -12.61 5.19
C PHE A 399 -5.60 -12.73 3.99
N LEU A 400 -5.20 -13.97 3.68
CA LEU A 400 -4.33 -14.28 2.55
C LEU A 400 -5.09 -14.19 1.21
N GLU A 401 -6.30 -14.75 1.13
CA GLU A 401 -7.15 -14.73 -0.07
C GLU A 401 -7.39 -13.29 -0.55
N TYR A 402 -7.72 -12.38 0.37
CA TYR A 402 -7.99 -10.98 0.06
C TYR A 402 -6.74 -10.09 0.14
N GLN A 403 -5.56 -10.67 0.33
CA GLN A 403 -4.24 -10.02 0.42
C GLN A 403 -4.29 -8.77 1.31
N CYS A 404 -4.59 -8.94 2.60
CA CYS A 404 -4.91 -7.82 3.49
C CYS A 404 -3.70 -6.94 3.87
N VAL A 405 -2.48 -7.42 3.67
CA VAL A 405 -1.24 -6.75 4.10
C VAL A 405 -1.16 -5.28 3.62
N PRO A 406 -1.34 -4.94 2.32
CA PRO A 406 -1.25 -3.55 1.87
C PRO A 406 -2.33 -2.64 2.46
N VAL A 407 -3.50 -3.20 2.80
CA VAL A 407 -4.58 -2.45 3.45
C VAL A 407 -4.14 -2.05 4.86
N ILE A 408 -3.56 -2.97 5.62
CA ILE A 408 -3.09 -2.70 7.00
C ILE A 408 -1.86 -1.79 7.00
N LEU A 409 -0.88 -2.04 6.12
CA LEU A 409 0.33 -1.22 6.01
C LEU A 409 0.00 0.26 5.72
N SER A 410 -1.10 0.54 5.01
CA SER A 410 -1.54 1.92 4.74
C SER A 410 -1.86 2.73 6.00
N HIS A 411 -2.08 2.06 7.13
CA HIS A 411 -2.38 2.66 8.44
C HIS A 411 -1.18 2.73 9.39
N LEU A 412 -0.04 2.10 9.07
CA LEU A 412 1.18 2.11 9.90
C LEU A 412 2.03 3.40 9.77
N LYS A 413 1.50 4.45 9.12
CA LYS A 413 2.22 5.72 8.96
C LYS A 413 2.35 6.47 10.30
N VAL A 414 3.49 7.12 10.54
CA VAL A 414 3.82 7.88 11.76
C VAL A 414 2.78 8.93 12.14
N SER A 415 2.01 9.43 11.16
CA SER A 415 0.90 10.36 11.34
C SER A 415 -0.35 9.78 12.00
N ARG A 416 -0.47 8.46 12.19
CA ARG A 416 -1.63 7.77 12.79
C ARG A 416 -1.24 6.93 14.03
N ARG A 417 -0.48 7.51 14.96
CA ARG A 417 0.02 6.80 16.17
C ARG A 417 -1.06 6.05 16.95
N GLY A 418 -2.30 6.56 17.01
CA GLY A 418 -3.41 5.92 17.74
C GLY A 418 -3.97 4.64 17.11
N LEU A 419 -3.71 4.37 15.82
CA LEU A 419 -4.16 3.16 15.11
C LEU A 419 -3.01 2.19 14.83
N LEU A 420 -1.77 2.60 15.13
CA LEU A 420 -0.56 1.84 14.86
C LEU A 420 -0.50 0.56 15.68
N SER A 421 -0.86 0.61 16.96
CA SER A 421 -0.96 -0.59 17.81
C SER A 421 -1.98 -1.59 17.27
N SER A 422 -3.19 -1.13 16.92
CA SER A 422 -4.25 -1.98 16.38
C SER A 422 -3.88 -2.63 15.04
N ALA A 423 -3.16 -1.91 14.18
CA ALA A 423 -2.65 -2.46 12.92
C ALA A 423 -1.53 -3.49 13.13
N LEU A 424 -0.61 -3.24 14.07
CA LEU A 424 0.42 -4.20 14.46
C LEU A 424 -0.17 -5.46 15.10
N ASP A 425 -1.16 -5.32 15.98
CA ASP A 425 -1.87 -6.44 16.61
C ASP A 425 -2.52 -7.35 15.57
N GLY A 426 -3.12 -6.78 14.52
CA GLY A 426 -3.69 -7.55 13.41
C GLY A 426 -2.64 -8.36 12.64
N LEU A 427 -1.45 -7.80 12.39
CA LEU A 427 -0.35 -8.52 11.75
C LEU A 427 0.25 -9.58 12.68
N LEU A 428 0.41 -9.28 13.97
CA LEU A 428 0.90 -10.22 14.96
C LEU A 428 -0.05 -11.42 15.11
N GLN A 429 -1.36 -11.20 15.02
CA GLN A 429 -2.34 -12.29 15.11
C GLN A 429 -2.18 -13.33 13.99
N MET A 430 -1.65 -12.95 12.82
CA MET A 430 -1.29 -13.88 11.74
C MET A 430 -0.08 -14.77 12.07
N THR A 431 0.77 -14.36 13.02
CA THR A 431 1.98 -15.11 13.44
C THR A 431 1.71 -16.08 14.59
N MET A 432 0.60 -15.90 15.31
CA MET A 432 0.21 -16.78 16.40
C MET A 432 -0.39 -18.07 15.86
N GLU A 433 -0.15 -19.21 16.51
CA GLU A 433 -0.87 -20.44 16.20
C GLU A 433 -2.35 -20.30 16.58
N SER A 434 -3.27 -20.71 15.69
CA SER A 434 -4.69 -20.77 16.04
C SER A 434 -4.85 -21.88 17.07
N GLY A 435 -5.40 -21.56 18.23
CA GLY A 435 -5.63 -22.56 19.27
C GLY A 435 -6.50 -23.68 18.71
N LYS A 436 -5.95 -24.88 18.60
CA LYS A 436 -6.74 -26.09 18.34
C LYS A 436 -7.66 -26.28 19.55
N SER A 437 -8.92 -25.90 19.42
CA SER A 437 -9.98 -26.45 20.24
C SER A 437 -10.09 -27.93 19.89
N GLY A 438 -9.51 -28.78 20.73
CA GLY A 438 -9.75 -30.22 20.74
C GLY A 438 -11.15 -30.56 21.23
#